data_AF-A0A8J4BXU4-F1
#
_entry.id   AF-A0A8J4BXU4-F1
#
_cell.length_a   1.000
_cell.length_b   1.000
_cell.length_c   1.000
_cell.angle_alpha   90.00
_cell.angle_beta   90.00
_cell.angle_gamma   90.00
#
_symmetry.space_group_name_H-M   'P 1'
#
loop_
_entity.id
_entity.type
_entity.pdbx_description
1 polymer ?
#
loop_
_entity_poly.entity_id
_entity_poly.type
_entity_poly.pdbx_seq_one_letter_code
_entity_poly.pdbx_strand_id
1 'polypeptide(L)'
;MLRMQDRPPDCGSLGQVDLRFSFRGPFNKLVGPVGEESRFEGISYDNVTDTFFVLRESMEHEEHGLVPLTEELRLTDCGNKVEVLGRCVVPFALQDVNKGFESLVVFWRDGKRRMLGLCEGEHARGWLGGMRRSVQWGLP
;
A
#
# COMPACT_ATOMS: atom_id res chain seq x y z
N MET A 1 6.48 -21.57 -0.71
CA MET A 1 5.23 -22.15 -1.22
C MET A 1 4.09 -21.54 -0.42
N LEU A 2 3.41 -20.52 -0.97
CA LEU A 2 2.25 -19.91 -0.33
C LEU A 2 1.07 -20.89 -0.43
N ARG A 3 0.68 -21.53 0.67
CA ARG A 3 -0.57 -22.31 0.74
C ARG A 3 -1.71 -21.37 1.11
N MET A 4 -2.50 -20.98 0.11
CA MET A 4 -3.85 -20.46 0.28
C MET A 4 -4.78 -21.65 0.48
N GLN A 5 -5.14 -22.02 1.72
CA GLN A 5 -5.91 -23.24 1.97
C GLN A 5 -7.35 -23.09 2.47
N ASP A 6 -7.90 -21.88 2.61
CA ASP A 6 -9.29 -21.71 3.10
C ASP A 6 -10.18 -20.84 2.21
N ARG A 7 -9.86 -20.68 0.91
CA ARG A 7 -10.73 -19.95 -0.03
C ARG A 7 -11.38 -20.88 -1.05
N PRO A 8 -12.63 -20.59 -1.47
CA PRO A 8 -13.24 -21.27 -2.61
C PRO A 8 -12.25 -21.27 -3.79
N PRO A 9 -12.10 -22.40 -4.51
CA PRO A 9 -11.10 -22.55 -5.58
C PRO A 9 -11.23 -21.51 -6.71
N ASP A 10 -12.35 -20.81 -6.75
CA ASP A 10 -12.83 -19.83 -7.72
C ASP A 10 -12.45 -18.38 -7.36
N CYS A 11 -12.00 -18.10 -6.12
CA CYS A 11 -11.92 -16.74 -5.55
C CYS A 11 -10.48 -16.32 -5.15
N GLY A 12 -9.51 -16.59 -6.01
CA GLY A 12 -8.14 -16.10 -5.83
C GLY A 12 -8.07 -14.57 -5.84
N SER A 13 -7.42 -13.95 -4.85
CA SER A 13 -7.30 -12.48 -4.74
C SER A 13 -6.06 -11.89 -5.42
N LEU A 14 -5.13 -12.74 -5.82
CA LEU A 14 -3.89 -12.32 -6.45
C LEU A 14 -3.95 -12.77 -7.90
N GLY A 15 -3.88 -11.81 -8.82
CA GLY A 15 -3.81 -12.10 -10.25
C GLY A 15 -2.65 -13.06 -10.54
N GLN A 16 -2.85 -13.95 -11.51
CA GLN A 16 -1.76 -14.80 -11.96
C GLN A 16 -0.79 -13.95 -12.77
N VAL A 17 0.47 -13.96 -12.34
CA VAL A 17 1.58 -13.38 -13.08
C VAL A 17 2.12 -14.49 -13.97
N ASP A 18 2.04 -14.31 -15.29
CA ASP A 18 2.65 -15.26 -16.22
C ASP A 18 4.18 -15.18 -16.17
N LEU A 19 4.86 -16.10 -16.85
CA LEU A 19 6.34 -16.13 -16.92
C LEU A 19 6.93 -14.88 -17.60
N ARG A 20 6.11 -14.00 -18.17
CA ARG A 20 6.50 -12.73 -18.79
C ARG A 20 6.17 -11.53 -17.91
N PHE A 21 5.78 -11.76 -16.65
CA PHE A 21 5.31 -10.71 -15.73
C PHE A 21 4.14 -9.89 -16.29
N SER A 22 3.32 -10.50 -17.15
CA SER A 22 2.13 -9.88 -17.70
C SER A 22 0.92 -10.15 -16.81
N PHE A 23 0.28 -9.08 -16.36
CA PHE A 23 -1.00 -9.12 -15.65
C PHE A 23 -2.20 -9.25 -16.61
N ARG A 24 -1.99 -9.55 -17.89
CA ARG A 24 -3.04 -9.53 -18.94
C ARG A 24 -3.76 -10.87 -19.16
N GLY A 25 -3.68 -11.79 -18.19
CA GLY A 25 -4.50 -13.00 -18.25
C GLY A 25 -5.99 -12.63 -18.25
N PRO A 26 -6.86 -13.36 -19.00
CA PRO A 26 -8.29 -13.04 -19.08
C PRO A 26 -9.02 -13.15 -17.74
N PHE A 27 -8.38 -13.75 -16.73
CA PHE A 27 -8.88 -13.89 -15.37
C PHE A 27 -8.48 -12.75 -14.44
N ASN A 28 -7.52 -11.90 -14.85
CA ASN A 28 -7.07 -10.78 -14.03
C ASN A 28 -8.06 -9.62 -14.21
N LYS A 29 -8.57 -9.11 -13.09
CA LYS A 29 -9.46 -7.96 -13.05
C LYS A 29 -8.76 -6.81 -12.34
N LEU A 30 -8.83 -5.63 -12.92
CA LEU A 30 -8.47 -4.40 -12.23
C LEU A 30 -9.62 -4.03 -11.29
N VAL A 31 -9.29 -3.72 -10.05
CA VAL A 31 -10.27 -3.35 -9.03
C VAL A 31 -9.79 -2.07 -8.35
N GLY A 32 -10.70 -1.10 -8.23
CA GLY A 32 -10.38 0.23 -7.73
C GLY A 32 -10.01 1.23 -8.85
N PRO A 33 -9.57 2.44 -8.46
CA PRO A 33 -9.20 3.51 -9.40
C PRO A 33 -8.00 3.11 -10.28
N VAL A 34 -7.98 3.55 -11.53
CA VAL A 34 -6.92 3.26 -12.51
C VAL A 34 -6.38 4.55 -13.15
N GLY A 35 -5.15 4.52 -13.66
CA GLY A 35 -4.52 5.67 -14.30
C GLY A 35 -4.12 6.76 -13.31
N GLU A 36 -4.12 8.02 -13.76
CA GLU A 36 -3.71 9.19 -12.95
C GLU A 36 -4.58 9.43 -11.71
N GLU A 37 -5.79 8.88 -11.69
CA GLU A 37 -6.70 8.94 -10.54
C GLU A 37 -6.28 8.02 -9.38
N SER A 38 -5.43 7.04 -9.68
CA SER A 38 -4.99 6.05 -8.72
C SER A 38 -3.97 6.62 -7.74
N ARG A 39 -3.00 7.38 -8.25
CA ARG A 39 -1.84 7.94 -7.52
C ARG A 39 -1.19 6.91 -6.58
N PHE A 40 -1.19 5.63 -6.97
CA PHE A 40 -0.67 4.54 -6.16
C PHE A 40 0.83 4.36 -6.38
N GLU A 41 1.60 4.43 -5.31
CA GLU A 41 3.06 4.27 -5.34
C GLU A 41 3.52 2.96 -4.70
N GLY A 42 2.64 2.27 -3.97
CA GLY A 42 3.00 1.02 -3.33
C GLY A 42 1.81 0.20 -2.87
N ILE A 43 2.04 -1.10 -2.75
CA ILE A 43 1.08 -2.07 -2.20
C ILE A 43 1.83 -3.09 -1.33
N SER A 44 1.25 -3.45 -0.19
CA SER A 44 1.67 -4.60 0.62
C SER A 44 0.45 -5.42 1.01
N TYR A 45 0.64 -6.72 1.19
CA TYR A 45 -0.39 -7.64 1.65
C TYR A 45 -0.05 -8.13 3.06
N ASP A 46 -1.03 -8.07 3.97
CA ASP A 46 -0.96 -8.64 5.31
C ASP A 46 -1.77 -9.93 5.35
N ASN A 47 -1.08 -11.07 5.48
CA ASN A 47 -1.70 -12.39 5.50
C ASN A 47 -2.37 -12.72 6.83
N VAL A 48 -2.10 -11.98 7.91
CA VAL A 48 -2.71 -12.20 9.22
C VAL A 48 -4.14 -11.65 9.24
N THR A 49 -4.35 -10.48 8.63
CA THR A 49 -5.66 -9.80 8.56
C THR A 49 -6.38 -10.01 7.24
N ASP A 50 -5.72 -10.63 6.25
CA ASP A 50 -6.17 -10.77 4.86
C ASP A 50 -6.56 -9.40 4.26
N THR A 51 -5.68 -8.41 4.44
CA THR A 51 -5.88 -7.04 3.98
C THR A 51 -4.70 -6.57 3.12
N PHE A 52 -4.99 -5.63 2.23
CA PHE A 52 -4.00 -4.92 1.45
C PHE A 52 -3.78 -3.54 2.05
N PHE A 53 -2.57 -3.05 1.96
CA PHE A 53 -2.22 -1.68 2.27
C PHE A 53 -1.74 -1.03 0.99
N VAL A 54 -2.40 0.05 0.60
CA VAL A 54 -1.99 0.84 -0.56
C VAL A 54 -1.47 2.18 -0.09
N LEU A 55 -0.41 2.65 -0.72
CA LEU A 55 0.16 3.96 -0.51
C LEU A 55 -0.28 4.88 -1.65
N ARG A 56 -0.82 6.04 -1.30
CA ARG A 56 -1.06 7.13 -2.24
C ARG A 56 0.05 8.16 -2.12
N GLU A 57 0.57 8.60 -3.27
CA GLU A 57 1.79 9.42 -3.42
C GLU A 57 1.81 10.62 -2.46
N SER A 58 0.80 11.49 -2.55
CA SER A 58 0.68 12.66 -1.69
C SER A 58 -0.76 13.16 -1.64
N MET A 59 -1.14 13.68 -0.48
CA MET A 59 -2.36 14.46 -0.28
C MET A 59 -2.06 15.73 0.50
N GLU A 60 -2.81 16.80 0.21
CA GLU A 60 -2.79 18.01 1.04
C GLU A 60 -3.48 17.73 2.39
N HIS A 61 -2.80 18.06 3.48
CA HIS A 61 -3.29 17.97 4.84
C HIS A 61 -3.19 19.33 5.52
N GLU A 62 -4.30 19.80 6.10
CA GLU A 62 -4.44 21.17 6.60
C GLU A 62 -3.32 21.61 7.55
N GLU A 63 -2.88 20.73 8.45
CA GLU A 63 -1.85 21.03 9.45
C GLU A 63 -0.41 20.81 8.94
N HIS A 64 -0.23 19.98 7.91
CA HIS A 64 1.06 19.34 7.64
C HIS A 64 1.54 19.50 6.19
N GLY A 65 0.75 20.19 5.36
CA GLY A 65 1.00 20.30 3.93
C GLY A 65 0.89 18.94 3.25
N LEU A 66 1.79 18.65 2.32
CA LEU A 66 1.79 17.39 1.59
C LEU A 66 2.25 16.23 2.47
N VAL A 67 1.40 15.23 2.62
CA VAL A 67 1.68 14.02 3.40
C VAL A 67 1.30 12.75 2.62
N PRO A 68 1.99 11.62 2.85
CA PRO A 68 1.58 10.33 2.31
C PRO A 68 0.33 9.82 3.02
N LEU A 69 -0.53 9.13 2.27
CA LEU A 69 -1.69 8.45 2.81
C LEU A 69 -1.57 6.94 2.58
N THR A 70 -1.82 6.17 3.63
CA THR A 70 -2.03 4.73 3.49
C THR A 70 -3.48 4.36 3.70
N GLU A 71 -4.02 3.50 2.84
CA GLU A 71 -5.35 2.94 2.99
C GLU A 71 -5.25 1.44 3.24
N GLU A 72 -5.94 0.95 4.26
CA GLU A 72 -6.15 -0.47 4.48
C GLU A 72 -7.40 -0.90 3.72
N LEU A 73 -7.24 -1.91 2.86
CA LEU A 73 -8.24 -2.37 1.91
C LEU A 73 -8.53 -3.86 2.13
N ARG A 74 -9.77 -4.25 1.88
CA ARG A 74 -10.16 -5.66 1.72
C ARG A 74 -10.81 -5.86 0.36
N LEU A 75 -10.44 -6.96 -0.29
CA LEU A 75 -11.12 -7.39 -1.50
C LEU A 75 -12.37 -8.19 -1.11
N THR A 76 -13.52 -7.79 -1.63
CA THR A 76 -14.82 -8.43 -1.40
C THR A 76 -15.40 -8.94 -2.72
N ASP A 77 -16.50 -9.68 -2.64
CA ASP A 77 -17.16 -10.30 -3.78
C ASP A 77 -16.20 -11.08 -4.69
N CYS A 78 -15.34 -11.91 -4.08
CA CYS A 78 -14.30 -12.69 -4.78
C CYS A 78 -13.34 -11.82 -5.63
N GLY A 79 -12.93 -10.66 -5.09
CA GLY A 79 -12.00 -9.78 -5.77
C GLY A 79 -12.65 -8.94 -6.87
N ASN A 80 -13.97 -8.72 -6.81
CA ASN A 80 -14.66 -7.80 -7.73
C ASN A 80 -14.92 -6.42 -7.10
N LYS A 81 -14.76 -6.28 -5.79
CA LYS A 81 -14.95 -5.03 -5.07
C LYS A 81 -13.81 -4.78 -4.09
N VAL A 82 -13.57 -3.50 -3.81
CA VAL A 82 -12.65 -3.02 -2.78
C VAL A 82 -13.48 -2.34 -1.70
N GLU A 83 -13.23 -2.75 -0.47
CA GLU A 83 -13.72 -2.08 0.74
C GLU A 83 -12.54 -1.36 1.41
N VAL A 84 -12.69 -0.07 1.71
CA VAL A 84 -11.70 0.70 2.47
C VAL A 84 -12.00 0.53 3.95
N LEU A 85 -11.13 -0.19 4.66
CA LEU A 85 -11.26 -0.46 6.09
C LEU A 85 -10.76 0.70 6.96
N GLY A 86 -9.75 1.42 6.47
CA GLY A 86 -9.15 2.51 7.23
C GLY A 86 -8.21 3.37 6.41
N ARG A 87 -7.96 4.58 6.90
CA ARG A 87 -7.03 5.55 6.34
C ARG A 87 -6.06 6.00 7.43
N CYS A 88 -4.78 5.98 7.13
CA CYS A 88 -3.73 6.40 8.04
C CYS A 88 -2.82 7.40 7.33
N VAL A 89 -2.88 8.65 7.78
CA VAL A 89 -1.93 9.69 7.39
C VAL A 89 -0.57 9.31 7.95
N VAL A 90 0.44 9.23 7.08
CA VAL A 90 1.79 8.97 7.53
C VAL A 90 2.35 10.27 8.11
N PRO A 91 2.89 10.26 9.33
CA PRO A 91 3.43 11.44 10.01
C PRO A 91 4.75 11.91 9.38
N PHE A 92 4.69 12.34 8.13
CA PHE A 92 5.85 12.62 7.29
C PHE A 92 5.51 13.68 6.25
N ALA A 93 6.19 14.83 6.30
CA ALA A 93 5.98 15.90 5.34
C ALA A 93 6.80 15.66 4.06
N LEU A 94 6.15 15.84 2.91
CA LEU A 94 6.76 15.75 1.59
C LEU A 94 7.20 17.13 1.12
N GLN A 95 8.28 17.18 0.32
CA GLN A 95 8.83 18.43 -0.20
C GLN A 95 8.15 18.87 -1.50
N ASP A 96 7.57 17.94 -2.25
CA ASP A 96 6.93 18.15 -3.55
C ASP A 96 5.82 17.09 -3.74
N VAL A 97 4.87 17.35 -4.64
CA VAL A 97 3.77 16.44 -4.99
C VAL A 97 4.28 15.16 -5.67
N ASN A 98 5.40 15.26 -6.38
CA ASN A 98 6.04 14.16 -7.11
C ASN A 98 7.13 13.43 -6.30
N LYS A 99 7.14 13.61 -4.97
CA LYS A 99 8.09 12.97 -4.05
C LYS A 99 7.29 12.18 -3.03
N GLY A 100 7.73 10.96 -2.76
CA GLY A 100 6.99 10.09 -1.84
C GLY A 100 7.78 8.89 -1.36
N PHE A 101 7.05 7.88 -0.90
CA PHE A 101 7.59 6.55 -0.73
C PHE A 101 7.42 5.77 -2.05
N GLU A 102 8.46 5.07 -2.50
CA GLU A 102 8.43 4.21 -3.70
C GLU A 102 7.91 2.79 -3.39
N SER A 103 7.87 2.44 -2.11
CA SER A 103 7.36 1.14 -1.68
C SER A 103 6.95 1.16 -0.23
N LEU A 104 6.10 0.19 0.12
CA LEU A 104 5.68 -0.06 1.49
C LEU A 104 5.75 -1.57 1.78
N VAL A 105 6.12 -1.91 3.00
CA VAL A 105 6.07 -3.29 3.51
C VAL A 105 5.36 -3.27 4.85
N VAL A 106 4.32 -4.08 4.98
CA VAL A 106 3.66 -4.36 6.26
C VAL A 106 4.20 -5.68 6.81
N PHE A 107 4.55 -5.67 8.10
CA PHE A 107 5.07 -6.84 8.78
C PHE A 107 4.69 -6.84 10.25
N TRP A 108 4.68 -8.02 10.84
CA TRP A 108 4.42 -8.22 12.26
C TRP A 108 5.72 -8.38 13.03
N ARG A 109 5.86 -7.65 14.13
CA ARG A 109 6.98 -7.79 15.06
C ARG A 109 6.49 -7.57 16.48
N ASP A 110 6.80 -8.51 17.37
CA ASP A 110 6.43 -8.48 18.79
C ASP A 110 4.90 -8.32 18.99
N GLY A 111 4.12 -9.04 18.19
CA GLY A 111 2.64 -8.98 18.21
C GLY A 111 2.06 -7.66 17.68
N LYS A 112 2.89 -6.76 17.14
CA LYS A 112 2.46 -5.45 16.63
C LYS A 112 2.65 -5.38 15.12
N ARG A 113 1.62 -4.87 14.45
CA ARG A 113 1.65 -4.54 13.03
C ARG A 113 2.48 -3.28 12.81
N ARG A 114 3.44 -3.35 11.91
CA ARG A 114 4.37 -2.27 11.55
C ARG A 114 4.36 -2.07 10.05
N MET A 115 4.61 -0.84 9.63
CA MET A 115 4.86 -0.52 8.24
C MET A 115 6.24 0.10 8.09
N LEU A 116 6.94 -0.28 7.03
CA LEU A 116 8.18 0.32 6.57
C LEU A 116 7.94 0.88 5.17
N GLY A 117 8.09 2.20 4.99
CA GLY A 117 8.11 2.85 3.69
C GLY A 117 9.54 3.13 3.24
N LEU A 118 9.85 2.90 1.97
CA LEU A 118 11.12 3.32 1.36
C LEU A 118 10.92 4.61 0.59
N CYS A 119 11.78 5.59 0.84
CA CYS A 119 11.64 6.92 0.26
C CYS A 119 12.28 7.01 -1.13
N GLU A 120 11.70 7.84 -2.00
CA GLU A 120 12.27 8.16 -3.31
C GLU A 120 13.54 9.02 -3.15
N GLY A 121 14.69 8.38 -3.30
CA GLY A 121 16.01 9.03 -3.17
C GLY A 121 16.27 9.69 -1.81
N GLU A 122 16.87 10.89 -1.83
CA GLU A 122 17.25 11.65 -0.61
C GLU A 122 16.22 12.72 -0.21
N HIS A 123 15.06 12.76 -0.87
CA HIS A 123 14.12 13.88 -0.76
C HIS A 123 13.12 13.75 0.40
N ALA A 124 13.22 12.68 1.18
CA ALA A 124 12.36 12.45 2.30
C ALA A 124 12.97 13.03 3.59
N ARG A 125 12.39 14.14 4.07
CA ARG A 125 12.70 14.72 5.39
C ARG A 125 11.70 14.25 6.42
N GLY A 126 12.17 13.50 7.42
CA GLY A 126 11.35 13.20 8.59
C GLY A 126 10.95 14.47 9.33
N TRP A 127 9.83 14.41 10.06
CA TRP A 127 9.33 15.56 10.84
C TRP A 127 10.35 16.17 11.81
N LEU A 128 11.32 15.37 12.26
CA LEU A 128 12.42 15.80 13.13
C LEU A 128 13.62 16.39 12.36
N GLY A 129 13.46 16.76 11.08
CA GLY A 129 14.44 17.51 10.30
C GLY A 129 15.60 16.71 9.70
N GLY A 130 15.56 15.37 9.75
CA GLY A 130 16.61 14.50 9.18
C GLY A 130 16.17 13.85 7.86
N MET A 131 17.10 13.76 6.89
CA MET A 131 16.92 12.90 5.71
C MET A 131 16.81 11.44 6.15
N ARG A 132 15.77 10.73 5.70
CA ARG A 132 15.59 9.30 6.00
C ARG A 132 15.33 8.54 4.71
N ARG A 133 16.07 7.44 4.51
CA ARG A 133 15.86 6.50 3.40
C ARG A 133 14.67 5.57 3.63
N SER A 134 14.30 5.41 4.88
CA SER A 134 13.14 4.62 5.28
C SER A 134 12.48 5.18 6.52
N VAL A 135 11.18 4.96 6.63
CA VAL A 135 10.36 5.40 7.76
C VAL A 135 9.58 4.20 8.25
N GLN A 136 9.61 3.98 9.56
CA GLN A 136 8.80 2.96 10.20
C GLN A 136 7.75 3.64 11.08
N TRP A 137 6.49 3.19 10.97
CA TRP A 137 5.41 3.62 11.85
C TRP A 137 4.56 2.44 12.32
N GLY A 138 3.86 2.64 13.44
CA GLY A 138 2.88 1.69 13.93
C GLY A 138 1.56 1.89 13.18
N LEU A 139 0.93 0.78 12.80
CA LEU A 139 -0.46 0.81 12.38
C LEU A 139 -1.35 0.62 13.61
N PRO A 140 -2.55 1.24 13.63
CA PRO A 140 -3.55 0.92 14.64
C PRO A 140 -3.92 -0.57 14.62
#